data_AF-A0A523SYT5-F1
#
_entry.id   AF-A0A523SYT5-F1
#
_cell.length_a   1.000
_cell.length_b   1.000
_cell.length_c   1.000
_cell.angle_alpha   90.00
_cell.angle_beta   90.00
_cell.angle_gamma   90.00
#
_symmetry.space_group_name_H-M   'P 1'
#
loop_
_entity.id
_entity.type
_entity.pdbx_description
1 polymer ?
#
loop_
_entity_poly.entity_id
_entity_poly.type
_entity_poly.pdbx_seq_one_letter_code
_entity_poly.pdbx_strand_id
1 'polypeptide(L)'
;MARGSNWERRTLSIAIFVGLVATVFCKKEEVPIQPAEQQEAMEKRWVVVLEEGEFKHSIDATYWEPGTDHFWIECVDGYIDSMRRNNGGTKISYVYLWQGEDTIDYYLDEYHLLNINDVPCGIDLRYVPADSVPEPFLITTAIVRPEQVLQLEKFPNLAVLNTNRFDDDYLPALSGLKNLQLLSLRRSRKKSQYSPGITDEGMKNLEGLTNLRVLDLSFTRISGEGLAYLKNLSELRELNIYHTFMALEDSGFKHLKAFPGLRKLQCNVYSHPDQALRHIGELTGLEELYLEGLDITSFNMRHLEGLTNLRVLRLSVTDVGSYGVRYLKDMVHLRELSLAFSEVGNSGLIHLSGLVNLEVLDLMETRVSSTGLRHLAGLTELRELDLGETRVGNRRLEKISHLTNLRSLSLFDTPITDKGLKHLEGLTNLKKLNLAKTKVTRQGIAELQEALPDCKISYWVD
;
A
#
# COMPACT_ATOMS: atom_id res chain seq x y z
N MET A 1 -71.17 3.49 -34.04
CA MET A 1 -71.40 2.30 -33.19
C MET A 1 -70.24 2.26 -32.19
N ALA A 2 -70.22 3.03 -31.11
CA ALA A 2 -71.02 2.98 -29.88
C ALA A 2 -70.58 1.89 -28.89
N ARG A 3 -70.05 2.33 -27.74
CA ARG A 3 -70.27 1.89 -26.33
C ARG A 3 -69.23 2.64 -25.46
N GLY A 4 -69.50 3.42 -24.41
CA GLY A 4 -70.67 3.92 -23.65
C GLY A 4 -70.07 4.67 -22.43
N SER A 5 -70.34 5.97 -22.19
CA SER A 5 -71.36 6.58 -21.28
C SER A 5 -71.29 6.09 -19.81
N ASN A 6 -71.46 6.87 -18.74
CA ASN A 6 -71.80 8.27 -18.47
C ASN A 6 -71.65 8.53 -16.94
N TRP A 7 -71.80 9.79 -16.56
CA TRP A 7 -71.60 10.47 -15.27
C TRP A 7 -72.51 10.08 -14.07
N GLU A 8 -71.95 10.28 -12.87
CA GLU A 8 -72.47 10.72 -11.55
C GLU A 8 -73.91 10.39 -11.06
N ARG A 9 -74.02 9.96 -9.79
CA ARG A 9 -75.08 10.41 -8.84
C ARG A 9 -74.60 10.47 -7.38
N ARG A 10 -74.98 11.57 -6.72
CA ARG A 10 -74.83 11.94 -5.30
C ARG A 10 -75.86 11.23 -4.41
N THR A 11 -75.52 11.00 -3.13
CA THR A 11 -76.43 11.29 -1.99
C THR A 11 -75.68 11.44 -0.66
N LEU A 12 -76.11 12.46 0.09
CA LEU A 12 -75.68 12.95 1.40
C LEU A 12 -75.92 11.97 2.56
N SER A 13 -75.13 12.08 3.63
CA SER A 13 -75.65 12.20 5.00
C SER A 13 -74.71 13.02 5.88
N ILE A 14 -75.32 13.97 6.60
CA ILE A 14 -74.77 15.05 7.42
C ILE A 14 -74.82 14.62 8.91
N ALA A 15 -73.99 15.30 9.73
CA ALA A 15 -74.14 15.64 11.18
C ALA A 15 -73.06 14.96 12.07
N ILE A 16 -72.33 15.60 13.00
CA ILE A 16 -72.45 16.88 13.75
C ILE A 16 -71.05 17.45 14.08
N PHE A 17 -71.02 18.76 14.27
CA PHE A 17 -69.96 19.74 14.54
C PHE A 17 -69.29 19.67 15.94
N VAL A 18 -68.21 20.48 16.08
CA VAL A 18 -67.45 20.98 17.27
C VAL A 18 -66.03 20.40 17.28
N GLY A 19 -64.92 21.13 17.21
CA GLY A 19 -64.61 22.56 17.25
C GLY A 19 -63.15 22.70 17.73
N LEU A 20 -62.39 23.60 17.11
CA LEU A 20 -61.25 24.40 17.61
C LEU A 20 -60.12 24.52 16.58
N VAL A 21 -59.81 25.77 16.25
CA VAL A 21 -58.57 26.18 15.62
C VAL A 21 -57.43 25.99 16.63
N ALA A 22 -56.45 25.16 16.28
CA ALA A 22 -55.18 25.08 17.00
C ALA A 22 -54.03 25.38 16.01
N THR A 23 -53.38 26.52 16.26
CA THR A 23 -52.07 26.91 15.76
C THR A 23 -51.07 25.75 15.82
N VAL A 24 -50.56 25.30 14.67
CA VAL A 24 -49.46 24.33 14.61
C VAL A 24 -48.15 25.08 14.82
N PHE A 25 -47.62 25.00 16.04
CA PHE A 25 -46.21 25.26 16.33
C PHE A 25 -45.39 24.12 15.72
N CYS A 26 -44.57 24.44 14.72
CA CYS A 26 -43.57 23.52 14.20
C CYS A 26 -42.43 23.41 15.22
N LYS A 27 -42.49 22.41 16.11
CA LYS A 27 -41.34 22.03 16.94
C LYS A 27 -40.33 21.32 16.05
N LYS A 28 -39.15 21.91 15.92
CA LYS A 28 -37.97 21.27 15.35
C LYS A 28 -37.58 20.13 16.30
N GLU A 29 -37.87 18.89 15.93
CA GLU A 29 -37.33 17.72 16.64
C GLU A 29 -35.83 17.66 16.35
N GLU A 30 -35.03 17.89 17.39
CA GLU A 30 -33.61 17.53 17.37
C GLU A 30 -33.54 16.00 17.36
N VAL A 31 -33.17 15.45 16.20
CA VAL A 31 -32.76 14.04 16.10
C VAL A 31 -31.53 13.89 16.99
N PRO A 32 -31.55 13.03 18.02
CA PRO A 32 -30.37 12.76 18.81
C PRO A 32 -29.30 12.19 17.89
N ILE A 33 -28.18 12.88 17.77
CA ILE A 33 -26.96 12.33 17.16
C ILE A 33 -26.59 11.15 18.07
N GLN A 34 -26.79 9.92 17.59
CA GLN A 34 -26.23 8.75 18.26
C GLN A 34 -24.71 8.97 18.34
N PRO A 35 -24.07 8.77 19.50
CA PRO A 35 -22.62 8.79 19.57
C PRO A 35 -22.09 7.81 18.55
N ALA A 36 -21.12 8.25 17.74
CA ALA A 36 -20.33 7.33 16.93
C ALA A 36 -19.93 6.15 17.81
N GLU A 37 -20.24 4.93 17.38
CA GLU A 37 -19.79 3.72 18.06
C GLU A 37 -18.31 3.91 18.38
N GLN A 38 -17.97 3.87 19.67
CA GLN A 38 -16.59 3.89 20.11
C GLN A 38 -15.97 2.60 19.56
N GLN A 39 -15.39 2.70 18.37
CA GLN A 39 -14.54 1.68 17.82
C GLN A 39 -13.40 1.51 18.83
N GLU A 40 -13.43 0.42 19.61
CA GLU A 40 -12.38 0.13 20.57
C GLU A 40 -11.05 0.25 19.85
N ALA A 41 -10.19 1.15 20.33
CA ALA A 41 -8.90 1.39 19.73
C ALA A 41 -8.15 0.06 19.75
N MET A 42 -7.93 -0.52 18.58
CA MET A 42 -7.26 -1.81 18.44
C MET A 42 -5.89 -1.74 19.11
N GLU A 43 -5.57 -2.74 19.94
CA GLU A 43 -4.32 -2.77 20.67
C GLU A 43 -3.15 -2.78 19.69
N LYS A 44 -2.23 -1.81 19.85
CA LYS A 44 -1.07 -1.71 18.98
C LYS A 44 -0.17 -2.91 19.20
N ARG A 45 0.15 -3.62 18.13
CA ARG A 45 1.08 -4.75 18.14
C ARG A 45 2.35 -4.38 17.41
N TRP A 46 3.48 -4.60 18.07
CA TRP A 46 4.79 -4.34 17.50
C TRP A 46 5.59 -5.64 17.44
N VAL A 47 6.25 -5.87 16.31
CA VAL A 47 7.22 -6.95 16.16
C VAL A 47 8.61 -6.36 16.20
N VAL A 48 9.46 -6.87 17.10
CA VAL A 48 10.86 -6.46 17.22
C VAL A 48 11.70 -7.29 16.25
N VAL A 49 12.47 -6.63 15.39
CA VAL A 49 13.34 -7.29 14.41
C VAL A 49 14.80 -7.13 14.85
N LEU A 50 15.46 -8.27 15.03
CA LEU A 50 16.87 -8.42 15.37
C LEU A 50 17.60 -9.12 14.21
N GLU A 51 18.87 -8.80 14.01
CA GLU A 51 19.79 -9.57 13.17
C GLU A 51 20.93 -10.04 14.07
N GLU A 52 21.09 -11.35 14.23
CA GLU A 52 22.11 -11.93 15.12
C GLU A 52 22.03 -11.36 16.56
N GLY A 53 20.81 -11.19 17.08
CA GLY A 53 20.55 -10.61 18.41
C GLY A 53 20.63 -9.07 18.49
N GLU A 54 21.10 -8.39 17.44
CA GLU A 54 21.23 -6.93 17.41
C GLU A 54 19.97 -6.27 16.86
N PHE A 55 19.42 -5.30 17.62
CA PHE A 55 18.21 -4.57 17.21
C PHE A 55 18.39 -3.85 15.88
N LYS A 56 17.48 -4.12 14.94
CA LYS A 56 17.41 -3.42 13.65
C LYS A 56 16.31 -2.38 13.64
N HIS A 57 15.08 -2.81 13.87
CA HIS A 57 13.89 -1.96 13.83
C HIS A 57 12.69 -2.68 14.45
N SER A 58 11.55 -1.99 14.52
CA SER A 58 10.27 -2.58 14.88
C SER A 58 9.26 -2.37 13.76
N ILE A 59 8.35 -3.32 13.59
CA ILE A 59 7.27 -3.28 12.60
C ILE A 59 5.95 -3.11 13.34
N ASP A 60 5.10 -2.18 12.89
CA ASP A 60 3.71 -2.08 13.36
C ASP A 60 2.91 -3.22 12.69
N ALA A 61 2.71 -4.31 13.44
CA ALA A 61 1.97 -5.50 13.03
C ALA A 61 0.54 -5.50 13.58
N THR A 62 0.02 -4.33 13.97
CA THR A 62 -1.33 -4.16 14.54
C THR A 62 -2.41 -4.79 13.66
N TYR A 63 -2.25 -4.76 12.33
CA TYR A 63 -3.20 -5.34 11.38
C TYR A 63 -2.71 -6.59 10.66
N TRP A 64 -1.63 -7.21 11.15
CA TRP A 64 -1.08 -8.39 10.52
C TRP A 64 -1.85 -9.65 10.94
N GLU A 65 -2.04 -10.55 9.98
CA GLU A 65 -2.60 -11.87 10.15
C GLU A 65 -1.47 -12.93 10.07
N PRO A 66 -1.28 -13.73 11.13
CA PRO A 66 -0.34 -14.85 11.11
C PRO A 66 -0.57 -15.81 9.93
N GLY A 67 0.51 -16.16 9.24
CA GLY A 67 0.50 -17.02 8.04
C GLY A 67 0.01 -16.32 6.76
N THR A 68 -0.29 -15.02 6.81
CA THR A 68 -0.63 -14.20 5.63
C THR A 68 0.37 -13.08 5.44
N ASP A 69 0.50 -12.23 6.45
CA ASP A 69 1.38 -11.07 6.39
C ASP A 69 2.85 -11.54 6.43
N HIS A 70 3.69 -10.83 5.69
CA HIS A 70 5.04 -11.27 5.42
C HIS A 70 6.02 -10.12 5.54
N PHE A 71 7.29 -10.47 5.78
CA PHE A 71 8.37 -9.50 5.84
C PHE A 71 9.56 -9.93 4.99
N TRP A 72 10.26 -8.93 4.47
CA TRP A 72 11.47 -9.11 3.68
C TRP A 72 12.68 -9.12 4.60
N ILE A 73 13.55 -10.12 4.43
CA ILE A 73 14.80 -10.28 5.18
C ILE A 73 15.94 -10.08 4.21
N GLU A 74 16.80 -9.13 4.52
CA GLU A 74 17.99 -8.83 3.74
C GLU A 74 19.23 -9.35 4.46
N CYS A 75 19.74 -10.51 4.04
CA CYS A 75 20.94 -11.12 4.61
C CYS A 75 22.15 -10.89 3.71
N VAL A 76 23.34 -10.84 4.30
CA VAL A 76 24.61 -10.91 3.55
C VAL A 76 25.27 -12.24 3.86
N ASP A 77 25.62 -12.99 2.83
CA ASP A 77 26.30 -14.29 2.96
C ASP A 77 27.69 -14.20 2.33
N GLY A 78 28.73 -14.36 3.16
CA GLY A 78 30.12 -14.27 2.72
C GLY A 78 30.53 -15.36 1.71
N TYR A 79 29.95 -16.56 1.80
CA TYR A 79 30.20 -17.63 0.84
C TYR A 79 29.56 -17.31 -0.50
N ILE A 80 28.30 -16.85 -0.51
CA ILE A 80 27.59 -16.48 -1.73
C ILE A 80 28.23 -15.25 -2.38
N ASP A 81 28.68 -14.27 -1.59
CA ASP A 81 29.43 -13.12 -2.08
C ASP A 81 30.72 -13.55 -2.78
N SER A 82 31.45 -14.51 -2.20
CA SER A 82 32.66 -15.06 -2.82
C SER A 82 32.38 -15.73 -4.18
N MET A 83 31.27 -16.46 -4.29
CA MET A 83 30.86 -17.10 -5.55
C MET A 83 30.48 -16.10 -6.64
N ARG A 84 29.97 -14.92 -6.27
CA ARG A 84 29.54 -13.89 -7.23
C ARG A 84 30.68 -13.04 -7.80
N ARG A 85 31.90 -13.13 -7.25
CA ARG A 85 33.04 -12.23 -7.57
C ARG A 85 32.67 -10.74 -7.45
N ASN A 86 31.68 -10.43 -6.62
CA ASN A 86 31.28 -9.06 -6.30
C ASN A 86 32.02 -8.68 -5.02
N ASN A 87 32.94 -7.71 -5.10
CA ASN A 87 33.62 -7.15 -3.92
C ASN A 87 32.69 -6.21 -3.14
N GLY A 88 31.56 -6.72 -2.62
CA GLY A 88 30.70 -5.96 -1.72
C GLY A 88 29.27 -6.45 -1.59
N GLY A 89 29.00 -7.26 -0.56
CA GLY A 89 27.74 -7.26 0.20
C GLY A 89 26.47 -7.46 -0.62
N THR A 90 26.41 -8.47 -1.49
CA THR A 90 25.20 -8.73 -2.25
C THR A 90 24.15 -9.29 -1.31
N LYS A 91 23.14 -8.47 -1.00
CA LYS A 91 22.05 -8.88 -0.14
C LYS A 91 21.17 -9.95 -0.80
N ILE A 92 20.83 -10.97 -0.02
CA ILE A 92 19.85 -11.99 -0.35
C ILE A 92 18.55 -11.59 0.33
N SER A 93 17.51 -11.41 -0.48
CA SER A 93 16.17 -11.04 -0.03
C SER A 93 15.31 -12.30 0.14
N TYR A 94 15.18 -12.77 1.37
CA TYR A 94 14.19 -13.79 1.72
C TYR A 94 12.83 -13.16 2.03
N VAL A 95 11.77 -13.95 1.90
CA VAL A 95 10.44 -13.59 2.39
C VAL A 95 10.04 -14.61 3.43
N TYR A 96 9.61 -14.11 4.58
CA TYR A 96 9.07 -14.93 5.65
C TYR A 96 7.61 -14.58 5.90
N LEU A 97 6.76 -15.60 5.97
CA LEU A 97 5.38 -15.47 6.42
C LEU A 97 5.37 -15.42 7.95
N TRP A 98 5.00 -14.27 8.50
CA TRP A 98 5.00 -14.05 9.94
C TRP A 98 4.03 -15.01 10.64
N GLN A 99 4.44 -15.67 11.72
CA GLN A 99 3.62 -16.68 12.41
C GLN A 99 2.99 -16.14 13.69
N GLY A 100 3.09 -14.83 13.95
CA GLY A 100 2.52 -14.22 15.14
C GLY A 100 3.50 -14.11 16.30
N GLU A 101 4.80 -14.10 16.04
CA GLU A 101 5.83 -13.85 17.05
C GLU A 101 5.97 -12.34 17.34
N ASP A 102 6.26 -12.00 18.59
CA ASP A 102 6.54 -10.60 18.98
C ASP A 102 7.99 -10.19 18.69
N THR A 103 8.87 -11.18 18.48
CA THR A 103 10.27 -10.98 18.11
C THR A 103 10.63 -11.87 16.93
N ILE A 104 11.36 -11.31 15.98
CA ILE A 104 12.03 -12.00 14.87
C ILE A 104 13.51 -11.74 15.03
N ASP A 105 14.28 -12.75 15.40
CA ASP A 105 15.74 -12.73 15.31
C ASP A 105 16.19 -13.61 14.16
N TYR A 106 16.86 -13.02 13.15
CA TYR A 106 17.27 -13.75 11.95
C TYR A 106 18.79 -13.78 11.78
N TYR A 107 19.30 -14.89 11.24
CA TYR A 107 20.69 -15.06 10.86
C TYR A 107 20.85 -16.18 9.81
N LEU A 108 22.03 -16.29 9.19
CA LEU A 108 22.40 -17.41 8.32
C LEU A 108 23.34 -18.34 9.08
N ASP A 109 23.06 -19.65 9.08
CA ASP A 109 23.92 -20.64 9.73
C ASP A 109 25.08 -21.12 8.86
N GLU A 110 25.86 -22.08 9.36
CA GLU A 110 26.99 -22.69 8.66
C GLU A 110 26.61 -23.48 7.40
N TYR A 111 25.33 -23.82 7.25
CA TYR A 111 24.76 -24.46 6.06
C TYR A 111 24.13 -23.44 5.10
N HIS A 112 24.29 -22.14 5.38
CA HIS A 112 23.70 -21.04 4.62
C HIS A 112 22.17 -21.04 4.64
N LEU A 113 21.57 -21.63 5.68
CA LEU A 113 20.12 -21.60 5.90
C LEU A 113 19.75 -20.33 6.66
N LEU A 114 18.68 -19.68 6.22
CA LEU A 114 18.03 -18.64 7.01
C LEU A 114 17.36 -19.30 8.21
N ASN A 115 17.76 -18.84 9.39
CA ASN A 115 17.16 -19.18 10.67
C ASN A 115 16.36 -17.98 11.17
N ILE A 116 15.20 -18.25 11.77
CA ILE A 116 14.40 -17.28 12.51
C ILE A 116 14.10 -17.86 13.88
N ASN A 117 14.48 -17.15 14.94
CA ASN A 117 14.32 -17.58 16.33
C ASN A 117 14.85 -19.02 16.53
N ASP A 118 16.06 -19.28 16.05
CA ASP A 118 16.78 -20.56 16.09
C ASP A 118 16.13 -21.73 15.32
N VAL A 119 15.14 -21.45 14.45
CA VAL A 119 14.52 -22.45 13.58
C VAL A 119 14.95 -22.23 12.14
N PRO A 120 15.61 -23.21 11.47
CA PRO A 120 15.94 -23.11 10.06
C PRO A 120 14.66 -23.12 9.23
N CYS A 121 14.47 -22.10 8.41
CA CYS A 121 13.24 -21.93 7.65
C CYS A 121 13.47 -21.58 6.19
N GLY A 122 14.63 -21.04 5.81
CA GLY A 122 14.87 -20.52 4.46
C GLY A 122 16.11 -21.03 3.77
N ILE A 123 16.03 -21.17 2.45
CA ILE A 123 17.10 -21.66 1.58
C ILE A 123 17.21 -20.85 0.30
N ASP A 124 18.43 -20.50 -0.12
CA ASP A 124 18.71 -20.01 -1.47
C ASP A 124 19.32 -21.11 -2.33
N LEU A 125 18.45 -21.87 -3.01
CA LEU A 125 18.88 -23.00 -3.85
C LEU A 125 19.75 -22.57 -5.04
N ARG A 126 19.80 -21.26 -5.36
CA ARG A 126 20.71 -20.74 -6.40
C ARG A 126 22.18 -20.96 -6.06
N TYR A 127 22.48 -21.18 -4.78
CA TYR A 127 23.83 -21.33 -4.25
C TYR A 127 24.02 -22.55 -3.36
N VAL A 128 22.96 -23.02 -2.70
CA VAL A 128 23.01 -24.23 -1.85
C VAL A 128 22.35 -25.40 -2.58
N PRO A 129 23.07 -26.51 -2.84
CA PRO A 129 22.49 -27.71 -3.43
C PRO A 129 21.38 -28.31 -2.55
N ALA A 130 20.24 -28.70 -3.14
CA ALA A 130 19.14 -29.26 -2.36
C ALA A 130 19.52 -30.55 -1.60
N ASP A 131 20.47 -31.34 -2.12
CA ASP A 131 20.96 -32.57 -1.48
C ASP A 131 21.83 -32.33 -0.25
N SER A 132 22.36 -31.11 -0.06
CA SER A 132 23.17 -30.78 1.11
C SER A 132 22.37 -30.14 2.24
N VAL A 133 21.06 -29.93 2.07
CA VAL A 133 20.23 -29.27 3.08
C VAL A 133 19.90 -30.24 4.21
N PRO A 134 20.33 -29.97 5.46
CA PRO A 134 19.87 -30.73 6.61
C PRO A 134 18.38 -30.49 6.84
N GLU A 135 17.67 -31.54 7.27
CA GLU A 135 16.26 -31.46 7.68
C GLU A 135 15.36 -30.65 6.73
N PRO A 136 15.27 -31.01 5.44
CA PRO A 136 14.59 -30.21 4.43
C PRO A 136 13.08 -30.05 4.68
N PHE A 137 12.50 -30.81 5.61
CA PHE A 137 11.13 -30.64 6.09
C PHE A 137 10.94 -29.40 6.98
N LEU A 138 11.99 -28.78 7.52
CA LEU A 138 11.89 -27.53 8.29
C LEU A 138 11.80 -26.30 7.39
N ILE A 139 12.25 -26.42 6.13
CA ILE A 139 12.30 -25.30 5.19
C ILE A 139 10.89 -24.94 4.70
N THR A 140 10.51 -23.68 4.94
CA THR A 140 9.22 -23.11 4.55
C THR A 140 9.36 -22.04 3.47
N THR A 141 10.55 -21.46 3.27
CA THR A 141 10.82 -20.46 2.24
C THR A 141 12.00 -20.83 1.35
N ALA A 142 11.86 -20.69 0.04
CA ALA A 142 12.93 -20.98 -0.91
C ALA A 142 13.07 -19.93 -2.00
N ILE A 143 14.31 -19.64 -2.38
CA ILE A 143 14.65 -18.88 -3.57
C ILE A 143 15.20 -19.84 -4.63
N VAL A 144 14.61 -19.83 -5.82
CA VAL A 144 14.97 -20.80 -6.88
C VAL A 144 15.19 -20.16 -8.24
N ARG A 145 16.03 -20.82 -9.04
CA ARG A 145 16.09 -20.65 -10.49
C ARG A 145 15.21 -21.69 -11.20
N PRO A 146 14.87 -21.45 -12.48
CA PRO A 146 13.99 -22.35 -13.22
C PRO A 146 14.50 -23.79 -13.29
N GLU A 147 15.81 -23.99 -13.47
CA GLU A 147 16.44 -25.30 -13.54
C GLU A 147 16.40 -26.11 -12.22
N GLN A 148 16.01 -25.48 -11.11
CA GLN A 148 15.97 -26.09 -9.77
C GLN A 148 14.57 -26.47 -9.33
N VAL A 149 13.54 -26.15 -10.12
CA VAL A 149 12.13 -26.34 -9.72
C VAL A 149 11.78 -27.79 -9.38
N LEU A 150 12.41 -28.77 -10.04
CA LEU A 150 12.19 -30.19 -9.77
C LEU A 150 12.75 -30.63 -8.42
N GLN A 151 13.72 -29.90 -7.86
CA GLN A 151 14.32 -30.21 -6.55
C GLN A 151 13.38 -29.83 -5.39
N LEU A 152 12.31 -29.08 -5.67
CA LEU A 152 11.36 -28.62 -4.66
C LEU A 152 10.58 -29.77 -4.00
N GLU A 153 10.53 -30.95 -4.61
CA GLU A 153 9.92 -32.15 -4.01
C GLU A 153 10.57 -32.57 -2.69
N LYS A 154 11.81 -32.15 -2.45
CA LYS A 154 12.55 -32.43 -1.20
C LYS A 154 12.09 -31.59 -0.02
N PHE A 155 11.33 -30.51 -0.27
CA PHE A 155 10.90 -29.54 0.72
C PHE A 155 9.38 -29.61 0.91
N PRO A 156 8.85 -30.61 1.64
CA PRO A 156 7.40 -30.89 1.69
C PRO A 156 6.56 -29.79 2.37
N ASN A 157 7.19 -28.97 3.21
CA ASN A 157 6.53 -27.91 3.97
C ASN A 157 6.72 -26.51 3.37
N LEU A 158 7.16 -26.45 2.11
CA LEU A 158 7.39 -25.18 1.43
C LEU A 158 6.07 -24.39 1.29
N ALA A 159 6.05 -23.21 1.93
CA ALA A 159 4.93 -22.29 1.93
C ALA A 159 5.22 -21.03 1.10
N VAL A 160 6.49 -20.67 0.95
CA VAL A 160 6.95 -19.46 0.26
C VAL A 160 7.91 -19.84 -0.85
N LEU A 161 7.62 -19.37 -2.06
CA LEU A 161 8.52 -19.55 -3.20
C LEU A 161 8.79 -18.22 -3.91
N ASN A 162 10.05 -17.81 -3.85
CA ASN A 162 10.56 -16.68 -4.62
C ASN A 162 11.32 -17.18 -5.85
N THR A 163 10.72 -16.97 -7.02
CA THR A 163 11.32 -17.42 -8.27
C THR A 163 12.11 -16.30 -8.94
N ASN A 164 13.05 -16.67 -9.79
CA ASN A 164 13.80 -15.71 -10.60
C ASN A 164 13.90 -16.21 -12.03
N ARG A 165 13.46 -15.39 -13.00
CA ARG A 165 13.49 -15.68 -14.45
C ARG A 165 12.63 -16.89 -14.89
N PHE A 166 11.53 -17.16 -14.20
CA PHE A 166 10.57 -18.15 -14.67
C PHE A 166 9.87 -17.69 -15.95
N ASP A 167 9.48 -18.66 -16.76
CA ASP A 167 8.54 -18.56 -17.87
C ASP A 167 7.58 -19.75 -17.85
N ASP A 168 6.67 -19.82 -18.82
CA ASP A 168 5.57 -20.80 -18.83
C ASP A 168 6.05 -22.26 -18.77
N ASP A 169 7.25 -22.59 -19.29
CA ASP A 169 7.76 -23.96 -19.35
C ASP A 169 8.02 -24.56 -17.95
N TYR A 170 8.24 -23.71 -16.94
CA TYR A 170 8.56 -24.14 -15.57
C TYR A 170 7.34 -24.15 -14.65
N LEU A 171 6.25 -23.48 -15.02
CA LEU A 171 5.05 -23.40 -14.19
C LEU A 171 4.35 -24.75 -13.94
N PRO A 172 4.32 -25.72 -14.88
CA PRO A 172 3.74 -27.03 -14.61
C PRO A 172 4.34 -27.74 -13.40
N ALA A 173 5.63 -27.55 -13.11
CA ALA A 173 6.30 -28.14 -11.96
C ALA A 173 5.82 -27.57 -10.62
N LEU A 174 5.25 -26.35 -10.61
CA LEU A 174 4.69 -25.75 -9.40
C LEU A 174 3.34 -26.32 -9.02
N SER A 175 2.61 -26.93 -9.96
CA SER A 175 1.23 -27.38 -9.77
C SER A 175 1.04 -28.38 -8.61
N GLY A 176 2.09 -29.13 -8.25
CA GLY A 176 2.12 -30.07 -7.14
C GLY A 176 2.38 -29.46 -5.76
N LEU A 177 2.83 -28.20 -5.69
CA LEU A 177 3.21 -27.53 -4.44
C LEU A 177 1.98 -26.92 -3.74
N LYS A 178 1.04 -27.77 -3.34
CA LYS A 178 -0.27 -27.37 -2.80
C LYS A 178 -0.20 -26.60 -1.48
N ASN A 179 0.93 -26.66 -0.77
CA ASN A 179 1.15 -25.95 0.49
C ASN A 179 1.57 -24.48 0.29
N LEU A 180 1.83 -24.05 -0.95
CA LEU A 180 2.23 -22.67 -1.21
C LEU A 180 1.15 -21.67 -0.77
N GLN A 181 1.58 -20.72 0.05
CA GLN A 181 0.83 -19.58 0.54
C GLN A 181 1.33 -18.28 -0.10
N LEU A 182 2.62 -18.19 -0.42
CA LEU A 182 3.23 -17.06 -1.14
C LEU A 182 4.00 -17.54 -2.35
N LEU A 183 3.71 -16.95 -3.50
CA LEU A 183 4.42 -17.21 -4.75
C LEU A 183 4.78 -15.89 -5.44
N SER A 184 6.08 -15.61 -5.58
CA SER A 184 6.57 -14.52 -6.43
C SER A 184 7.11 -15.08 -7.74
N LEU A 185 6.43 -14.70 -8.82
CA LEU A 185 6.79 -14.94 -10.21
C LEU A 185 7.32 -13.67 -10.90
N ARG A 186 7.71 -12.68 -10.09
CA ARG A 186 8.18 -11.37 -10.54
C ARG A 186 9.32 -11.51 -11.54
N ARG A 187 9.21 -10.76 -12.63
CA ARG A 187 10.30 -10.66 -13.62
C ARG A 187 11.18 -9.45 -13.36
N SER A 188 12.48 -9.59 -13.61
CA SER A 188 13.38 -8.43 -13.64
C SER A 188 13.05 -7.50 -14.83
N ARG A 189 12.99 -6.19 -14.56
CA ARG A 189 12.80 -5.13 -15.57
C ARG A 189 13.88 -5.12 -16.66
N LYS A 190 15.05 -5.76 -16.42
CA LYS A 190 16.15 -5.82 -17.40
C LYS A 190 15.80 -6.77 -18.54
N LYS A 191 15.41 -6.17 -19.67
CA LYS A 191 15.12 -6.77 -20.99
C LYS A 191 15.95 -8.03 -21.28
N SER A 192 15.37 -9.21 -21.06
CA SER A 192 15.74 -10.36 -21.87
C SER A 192 14.73 -10.43 -23.01
N GLN A 193 15.18 -10.04 -24.20
CA GLN A 193 14.47 -10.15 -25.47
C GLN A 193 14.31 -11.61 -25.94
N TYR A 194 14.74 -12.60 -25.13
CA TYR A 194 14.90 -14.00 -25.54
C TYR A 194 14.02 -15.02 -24.79
N SER A 195 13.25 -14.63 -23.78
CA SER A 195 12.21 -15.50 -23.18
C SER A 195 10.88 -14.76 -23.13
N PRO A 196 9.78 -15.39 -23.60
CA PRO A 196 8.45 -14.79 -23.56
C PRO A 196 8.03 -14.45 -22.12
N GLY A 197 8.64 -15.08 -21.12
CA GLY A 197 8.23 -14.95 -19.73
C GLY A 197 6.91 -15.65 -19.50
N ILE A 198 6.26 -15.23 -18.43
CA ILE A 198 4.98 -15.76 -18.00
C ILE A 198 3.86 -15.08 -18.78
N THR A 199 3.01 -15.88 -19.42
CA THR A 199 1.86 -15.43 -20.22
C THR A 199 0.54 -15.97 -19.66
N ASP A 200 -0.58 -15.65 -20.32
CA ASP A 200 -1.92 -16.14 -19.92
C ASP A 200 -2.02 -17.66 -19.91
N GLU A 201 -1.36 -18.33 -20.87
CA GLU A 201 -1.37 -19.79 -20.96
C GLU A 201 -0.68 -20.43 -19.75
N GLY A 202 0.40 -19.83 -19.27
CA GLY A 202 1.11 -20.26 -18.08
C GLY A 202 0.25 -20.27 -16.82
N MET A 203 -0.69 -19.32 -16.69
CA MET A 203 -1.54 -19.16 -15.50
C MET A 203 -2.46 -20.36 -15.22
N LYS A 204 -2.75 -21.19 -16.22
CA LYS A 204 -3.47 -22.47 -16.03
C LYS A 204 -2.80 -23.36 -14.99
N ASN A 205 -1.48 -23.34 -14.91
CA ASN A 205 -0.72 -24.17 -13.98
C ASN A 205 -0.85 -23.73 -12.52
N LEU A 206 -1.35 -22.52 -12.26
CA LEU A 206 -1.56 -21.98 -10.92
C LEU A 206 -3.00 -22.17 -10.42
N GLU A 207 -3.94 -22.57 -11.28
CA GLU A 207 -5.37 -22.71 -10.92
C GLU A 207 -5.61 -23.62 -9.70
N GLY A 208 -4.75 -24.63 -9.53
CA GLY A 208 -4.84 -25.59 -8.43
C GLY A 208 -4.08 -25.21 -7.16
N LEU A 209 -3.46 -24.02 -7.08
CA LEU A 209 -2.72 -23.56 -5.90
C LEU A 209 -3.63 -22.75 -4.96
N THR A 210 -4.76 -23.36 -4.57
CA THR A 210 -5.88 -22.66 -3.90
C THR A 210 -5.55 -22.14 -2.49
N ASN A 211 -4.41 -22.52 -1.91
CA ASN A 211 -3.93 -22.02 -0.63
C ASN A 211 -3.12 -20.71 -0.75
N LEU A 212 -2.90 -20.21 -1.97
CA LEU A 212 -2.18 -18.96 -2.19
C LEU A 212 -2.94 -17.79 -1.55
N ARG A 213 -2.21 -17.07 -0.69
CA ARG A 213 -2.62 -15.83 -0.04
C ARG A 213 -1.93 -14.63 -0.66
N VAL A 214 -0.71 -14.81 -1.16
CA VAL A 214 0.09 -13.75 -1.78
C VAL A 214 0.60 -14.21 -3.14
N LEU A 215 0.28 -13.44 -4.18
CA LEU A 215 0.72 -13.74 -5.54
C LEU A 215 1.31 -12.48 -6.20
N ASP A 216 2.60 -12.53 -6.52
CA ASP A 216 3.30 -11.47 -7.23
C ASP A 216 3.58 -11.89 -8.68
N LEU A 217 2.82 -11.28 -9.60
CA LEU A 217 2.91 -11.42 -11.05
C LEU A 217 3.48 -10.14 -11.68
N SER A 218 4.15 -9.29 -10.90
CA SER A 218 4.66 -8.03 -11.43
C SER A 218 5.69 -8.25 -12.55
N PHE A 219 5.63 -7.39 -13.56
CA PHE A 219 6.47 -7.46 -14.77
C PHE A 219 6.29 -8.75 -15.61
N THR A 220 5.20 -9.49 -15.43
CA THR A 220 4.80 -10.59 -16.33
C THR A 220 4.02 -10.06 -17.55
N ARG A 221 3.61 -10.94 -18.46
CA ARG A 221 2.89 -10.59 -19.69
C ARG A 221 1.44 -11.10 -19.67
N ILE A 222 0.84 -11.16 -18.49
CA ILE A 222 -0.55 -11.62 -18.34
C ILE A 222 -1.55 -10.50 -18.70
N SER A 223 -2.67 -10.89 -19.31
CA SER A 223 -3.87 -10.11 -19.59
C SER A 223 -5.01 -10.46 -18.64
N GLY A 224 -6.20 -9.96 -18.95
CA GLY A 224 -7.44 -10.39 -18.30
C GLY A 224 -7.72 -11.90 -18.48
N GLU A 225 -7.25 -12.52 -19.57
CA GLU A 225 -7.38 -13.96 -19.79
C GLU A 225 -6.55 -14.76 -18.78
N GLY A 226 -5.33 -14.33 -18.49
CA GLY A 226 -4.48 -14.91 -17.45
C GLY A 226 -5.10 -14.83 -16.07
N LEU A 227 -5.64 -13.66 -15.70
CA LEU A 227 -6.37 -13.48 -14.44
C LEU A 227 -7.62 -14.38 -14.36
N ALA A 228 -8.26 -14.69 -15.48
CA ALA A 228 -9.44 -15.56 -15.50
C ALA A 228 -9.13 -17.00 -15.06
N TYR A 229 -7.91 -17.52 -15.31
CA TYR A 229 -7.49 -18.83 -14.83
C TYR A 229 -7.32 -18.90 -13.31
N LEU A 230 -7.08 -17.76 -12.66
CA LEU A 230 -6.82 -17.69 -11.22
C LEU A 230 -8.11 -17.65 -10.38
N LYS A 231 -9.30 -17.76 -10.99
CA LYS A 231 -10.62 -17.60 -10.34
C LYS A 231 -10.86 -18.47 -9.09
N ASN A 232 -10.10 -19.56 -8.90
CA ASN A 232 -10.24 -20.46 -7.76
C ASN A 232 -9.33 -20.09 -6.57
N LEU A 233 -8.49 -19.07 -6.70
CA LEU A 233 -7.61 -18.59 -5.62
C LEU A 233 -8.39 -17.73 -4.62
N SER A 234 -9.43 -18.30 -4.00
CA SER A 234 -10.35 -17.58 -3.10
C SER A 234 -9.70 -17.11 -1.79
N GLU A 235 -8.58 -17.71 -1.40
CA GLU A 235 -7.80 -17.31 -0.21
C GLU A 235 -6.84 -16.16 -0.47
N LEU A 236 -6.78 -15.64 -1.70
CA LEU A 236 -5.87 -14.56 -2.04
C LEU A 236 -6.18 -13.29 -1.24
N ARG A 237 -5.17 -12.81 -0.52
CA ARG A 237 -5.17 -11.58 0.29
C ARG A 237 -4.35 -10.48 -0.37
N GLU A 238 -3.33 -10.83 -1.13
CA GLU A 238 -2.47 -9.89 -1.83
C GLU A 238 -2.22 -10.29 -3.28
N LEU A 239 -2.40 -9.32 -4.17
CA LEU A 239 -2.14 -9.48 -5.60
C LEU A 239 -1.30 -8.31 -6.10
N ASN A 240 -0.13 -8.63 -6.65
CA ASN A 240 0.70 -7.67 -7.36
C ASN A 240 0.71 -7.99 -8.86
N ILE A 241 0.08 -7.12 -9.64
CA ILE A 241 0.01 -7.18 -11.11
C ILE A 241 0.62 -5.92 -11.74
N TYR A 242 1.52 -5.27 -11.01
CA TYR A 242 2.26 -4.11 -11.47
C TYR A 242 3.06 -4.39 -12.75
N HIS A 243 3.05 -3.46 -13.69
CA HIS A 243 3.75 -3.56 -14.97
C HIS A 243 3.43 -4.81 -15.79
N THR A 244 2.18 -5.26 -15.78
CA THR A 244 1.60 -6.20 -16.78
C THR A 244 1.17 -5.48 -18.08
N PHE A 245 1.69 -4.26 -18.29
CA PHE A 245 1.23 -3.18 -19.18
C PHE A 245 0.89 -3.56 -20.63
N MET A 246 1.52 -4.58 -21.21
CA MET A 246 1.27 -4.91 -22.61
C MET A 246 0.05 -5.82 -22.84
N ALA A 247 -0.52 -6.37 -21.78
CA ALA A 247 -1.52 -7.43 -21.88
C ALA A 247 -2.79 -7.13 -21.06
N LEU A 248 -2.70 -6.48 -19.89
CA LEU A 248 -3.88 -6.22 -19.07
C LEU A 248 -4.63 -4.94 -19.48
N GLU A 249 -5.68 -5.11 -20.27
CA GLU A 249 -6.68 -4.07 -20.52
C GLU A 249 -7.65 -3.91 -19.34
N ASP A 250 -8.30 -2.76 -19.25
CA ASP A 250 -9.21 -2.40 -18.14
C ASP A 250 -10.36 -3.39 -17.92
N SER A 251 -10.86 -4.01 -18.99
CA SER A 251 -11.91 -5.04 -18.89
C SER A 251 -11.43 -6.31 -18.17
N GLY A 252 -10.12 -6.54 -18.07
CA GLY A 252 -9.51 -7.65 -17.33
C GLY A 252 -9.72 -7.54 -15.82
N PHE A 253 -9.88 -6.33 -15.28
CA PHE A 253 -10.11 -6.11 -13.84
C PHE A 253 -11.43 -6.70 -13.34
N LYS A 254 -12.37 -7.03 -14.23
CA LYS A 254 -13.62 -7.75 -13.87
C LYS A 254 -13.38 -9.09 -13.18
N HIS A 255 -12.20 -9.68 -13.36
CA HIS A 255 -11.83 -10.96 -12.76
C HIS A 255 -11.44 -10.83 -11.28
N LEU A 256 -11.12 -9.61 -10.79
CA LEU A 256 -10.74 -9.38 -9.39
C LEU A 256 -11.85 -9.76 -8.39
N LYS A 257 -13.12 -9.73 -8.80
CA LYS A 257 -14.24 -10.19 -7.97
C LYS A 257 -14.16 -11.67 -7.56
N ALA A 258 -13.29 -12.44 -8.20
CA ALA A 258 -13.01 -13.82 -7.82
C ALA A 258 -12.15 -13.93 -6.54
N PHE A 259 -11.60 -12.81 -6.06
CA PHE A 259 -10.74 -12.72 -4.87
C PHE A 259 -11.47 -11.93 -3.77
N PRO A 260 -12.54 -12.47 -3.16
CA PRO A 260 -13.39 -11.71 -2.22
C PRO A 260 -12.66 -11.31 -0.93
N GLY A 261 -11.55 -11.98 -0.59
CA GLY A 261 -10.72 -11.65 0.57
C GLY A 261 -9.52 -10.76 0.26
N LEU A 262 -9.44 -10.16 -0.94
CA LEU A 262 -8.29 -9.35 -1.32
C LEU A 262 -8.18 -8.09 -0.45
N ARG A 263 -7.08 -7.97 0.28
CA ARG A 263 -6.73 -6.86 1.18
C ARG A 263 -5.76 -5.89 0.52
N LYS A 264 -4.86 -6.39 -0.32
CA LYS A 264 -3.82 -5.60 -0.99
C LYS A 264 -3.83 -5.80 -2.49
N LEU A 265 -3.90 -4.70 -3.22
CA LEU A 265 -3.79 -4.68 -4.67
C LEU A 265 -2.73 -3.67 -5.10
N GLN A 266 -1.73 -4.16 -5.84
CA GLN A 266 -0.80 -3.31 -6.56
C GLN A 266 -0.97 -3.52 -8.06
N CYS A 267 -1.32 -2.45 -8.78
CA CYS A 267 -1.56 -2.52 -10.22
C CYS A 267 -1.25 -1.18 -10.90
N ASN A 268 -1.19 -1.22 -12.22
CA ASN A 268 -1.22 -0.02 -13.03
C ASN A 268 -2.52 0.07 -13.81
N VAL A 269 -2.94 1.29 -14.12
CA VAL A 269 -4.09 1.54 -14.99
C VAL A 269 -3.67 2.52 -16.07
N TYR A 270 -3.48 2.03 -17.30
CA TYR A 270 -2.87 2.81 -18.37
C TYR A 270 -3.83 3.16 -19.53
N SER A 271 -5.04 2.61 -19.58
CA SER A 271 -5.97 2.90 -20.68
C SER A 271 -7.43 2.71 -20.31
N HIS A 272 -8.22 3.79 -20.29
CA HIS A 272 -9.66 3.81 -19.97
C HIS A 272 -10.05 3.62 -18.47
N PRO A 273 -9.35 4.26 -17.52
CA PRO A 273 -9.35 3.93 -16.08
C PRO A 273 -10.71 3.88 -15.38
N ASP A 274 -11.77 4.38 -16.01
CA ASP A 274 -13.13 4.30 -15.50
C ASP A 274 -13.60 2.86 -15.27
N GLN A 275 -13.30 1.93 -16.20
CA GLN A 275 -13.71 0.53 -16.07
C GLN A 275 -12.88 -0.21 -15.02
N ALA A 276 -11.55 -0.03 -15.05
CA ALA A 276 -10.67 -0.63 -14.05
C ALA A 276 -11.04 -0.17 -12.63
N LEU A 277 -11.18 1.15 -12.41
CA LEU A 277 -11.50 1.68 -11.08
C LEU A 277 -12.92 1.34 -10.62
N ARG A 278 -13.88 1.16 -11.55
CA ARG A 278 -15.20 0.62 -11.19
C ARG A 278 -15.09 -0.78 -10.61
N HIS A 279 -14.31 -1.68 -11.23
CA HIS A 279 -14.12 -3.03 -10.73
C HIS A 279 -13.31 -3.07 -9.43
N ILE A 280 -12.29 -2.21 -9.30
CA ILE A 280 -11.53 -2.07 -8.05
C ILE A 280 -12.41 -1.53 -6.92
N GLY A 281 -13.32 -0.59 -7.22
CA GLY A 281 -14.27 -0.03 -6.26
C GLY A 281 -15.26 -1.04 -5.68
N GLU A 282 -15.45 -2.19 -6.33
CA GLU A 282 -16.26 -3.31 -5.81
C GLU A 282 -15.54 -4.10 -4.72
N LEU A 283 -14.21 -3.96 -4.57
CA LEU A 283 -13.38 -4.67 -3.61
C LEU A 283 -13.33 -3.93 -2.26
N THR A 284 -14.48 -3.78 -1.61
CA THR A 284 -14.62 -2.97 -0.38
C THR A 284 -13.83 -3.49 0.83
N GLY A 285 -13.27 -4.70 0.73
CA GLY A 285 -12.34 -5.27 1.72
C GLY A 285 -10.88 -4.81 1.57
N LEU A 286 -10.55 -4.02 0.54
CA LEU A 286 -9.20 -3.51 0.35
C LEU A 286 -8.75 -2.62 1.52
N GLU A 287 -7.54 -2.91 1.99
CA GLU A 287 -6.81 -2.19 3.04
C GLU A 287 -5.62 -1.43 2.44
N GLU A 288 -5.04 -1.93 1.35
CA GLU A 288 -3.90 -1.32 0.68
C GLU A 288 -4.11 -1.29 -0.84
N LEU A 289 -4.06 -0.09 -1.41
CA LEU A 289 -4.23 0.13 -2.83
C LEU A 289 -3.09 0.98 -3.39
N TYR A 290 -2.34 0.37 -4.30
CA TYR A 290 -1.24 1.02 -5.01
C TYR A 290 -1.62 1.14 -6.47
N LEU A 291 -1.89 2.38 -6.89
CA LEU A 291 -2.28 2.73 -8.24
C LEU A 291 -1.25 3.69 -8.83
N GLU A 292 -0.74 3.33 -9.99
CA GLU A 292 0.09 4.20 -10.82
C GLU A 292 -0.51 4.22 -12.24
N GLY A 293 -0.77 5.43 -12.75
CA GLY A 293 -1.42 5.61 -14.05
C GLY A 293 -1.72 7.08 -14.32
N LEU A 294 -1.09 7.65 -15.35
CA LEU A 294 -1.21 9.08 -15.70
C LEU A 294 -2.66 9.51 -15.97
N ASP A 295 -3.49 8.61 -16.49
CA ASP A 295 -4.86 8.92 -16.89
C ASP A 295 -5.89 8.78 -15.76
N ILE A 296 -5.47 8.46 -14.53
CA ILE A 296 -6.39 8.44 -13.39
C ILE A 296 -6.78 9.88 -13.05
N THR A 297 -7.98 10.29 -13.49
CA THR A 297 -8.49 11.66 -13.30
C THR A 297 -9.44 11.79 -12.11
N SER A 298 -9.74 13.04 -11.72
CA SER A 298 -10.80 13.36 -10.74
C SER A 298 -12.15 12.70 -11.01
N PHE A 299 -12.50 12.45 -12.29
CA PHE A 299 -13.74 11.79 -12.67
C PHE A 299 -13.75 10.36 -12.14
N ASN A 300 -12.68 9.60 -12.39
CA ASN A 300 -12.63 8.17 -12.11
C ASN A 300 -12.54 7.87 -10.60
N MET A 301 -12.03 8.80 -9.79
CA MET A 301 -11.94 8.66 -8.33
C MET A 301 -13.26 8.39 -7.62
N ARG A 302 -14.40 8.78 -8.22
CA ARG A 302 -15.72 8.50 -7.64
C ARG A 302 -15.94 7.01 -7.36
N HIS A 303 -15.29 6.12 -8.11
CA HIS A 303 -15.43 4.69 -7.94
C HIS A 303 -14.72 4.17 -6.69
N LEU A 304 -13.77 4.93 -6.13
CA LEU A 304 -13.04 4.54 -4.93
C LEU A 304 -13.69 5.03 -3.62
N GLU A 305 -14.78 5.80 -3.70
CA GLU A 305 -15.46 6.40 -2.52
C GLU A 305 -15.90 5.35 -1.48
N GLY A 306 -16.23 4.13 -1.93
CA GLY A 306 -16.65 3.03 -1.05
C GLY A 306 -15.52 2.24 -0.39
N LEU A 307 -14.25 2.52 -0.70
CA LEU A 307 -13.10 1.79 -0.16
C LEU A 307 -12.66 2.34 1.21
N THR A 308 -13.59 2.37 2.17
CA THR A 308 -13.39 3.02 3.48
C THR A 308 -12.45 2.27 4.43
N ASN A 309 -12.11 1.02 4.13
CA ASN A 309 -11.16 0.21 4.90
C ASN A 309 -9.69 0.49 4.53
N LEU A 310 -9.43 1.35 3.55
CA LEU A 310 -8.07 1.67 3.13
C LEU A 310 -7.26 2.30 4.26
N ARG A 311 -6.09 1.72 4.50
CA ARG A 311 -5.01 2.24 5.33
C ARG A 311 -3.87 2.81 4.50
N VAL A 312 -3.62 2.25 3.32
CA VAL A 312 -2.59 2.73 2.39
C VAL A 312 -3.23 3.03 1.05
N LEU A 313 -3.06 4.25 0.55
CA LEU A 313 -3.46 4.65 -0.79
C LEU A 313 -2.31 5.40 -1.46
N ARG A 314 -1.73 4.79 -2.50
CA ARG A 314 -0.75 5.46 -3.37
C ARG A 314 -1.38 5.77 -4.71
N LEU A 315 -1.41 7.06 -5.05
CA LEU A 315 -1.91 7.65 -6.29
C LEU A 315 -0.84 8.56 -6.91
N SER A 316 0.44 8.25 -6.67
CA SER A 316 1.54 9.03 -7.22
C SER A 316 1.51 8.97 -8.76
N VAL A 317 1.87 10.06 -9.42
CA VAL A 317 1.93 10.12 -10.90
C VAL A 317 0.54 9.91 -11.52
N THR A 318 -0.45 10.69 -11.06
CA THR A 318 -1.84 10.67 -11.53
C THR A 318 -2.41 12.08 -11.75
N ASP A 319 -3.43 12.22 -12.60
CA ASP A 319 -4.17 13.48 -12.79
C ASP A 319 -5.40 13.58 -11.86
N VAL A 320 -5.28 13.06 -10.64
CA VAL A 320 -6.40 13.01 -9.68
C VAL A 320 -6.98 14.39 -9.39
N GLY A 321 -6.12 15.41 -9.35
CA GLY A 321 -6.47 16.81 -9.13
C GLY A 321 -7.16 17.07 -7.79
N SER A 322 -7.34 18.35 -7.46
CA SER A 322 -7.99 18.74 -6.19
C SER A 322 -9.44 18.26 -6.07
N TYR A 323 -10.14 18.11 -7.19
CA TYR A 323 -11.52 17.62 -7.20
C TYR A 323 -11.63 16.12 -6.90
N GLY A 324 -10.65 15.31 -7.32
CA GLY A 324 -10.65 13.87 -7.06
C GLY A 324 -10.44 13.54 -5.58
N VAL A 325 -9.61 14.32 -4.89
CA VAL A 325 -9.29 14.13 -3.46
C VAL A 325 -10.52 14.18 -2.55
N ARG A 326 -11.63 14.81 -2.98
CA ARG A 326 -12.88 14.87 -2.19
C ARG A 326 -13.47 13.49 -1.86
N TYR A 327 -13.19 12.49 -2.69
CA TYR A 327 -13.69 11.12 -2.52
C TYR A 327 -12.90 10.35 -1.45
N LEU A 328 -11.81 10.91 -0.92
CA LEU A 328 -11.00 10.29 0.13
C LEU A 328 -11.46 10.66 1.55
N LYS A 329 -12.38 11.63 1.69
CA LYS A 329 -12.74 12.24 2.98
C LYS A 329 -13.24 11.22 4.03
N ASP A 330 -13.84 10.11 3.58
CA ASP A 330 -14.46 9.09 4.44
C ASP A 330 -13.51 7.90 4.69
N MET A 331 -12.30 7.92 4.13
CA MET A 331 -11.25 6.90 4.37
C MET A 331 -10.53 7.18 5.70
N VAL A 332 -11.27 7.25 6.80
CA VAL A 332 -10.78 7.70 8.12
C VAL A 332 -9.72 6.77 8.74
N HIS A 333 -9.57 5.57 8.20
CA HIS A 333 -8.54 4.59 8.59
C HIS A 333 -7.22 4.77 7.83
N LEU A 334 -7.14 5.72 6.90
CA LEU A 334 -5.96 5.98 6.09
C LEU A 334 -4.79 6.43 6.97
N ARG A 335 -3.69 5.69 6.89
CA ARG A 335 -2.41 5.94 7.56
C ARG A 335 -1.34 6.43 6.60
N GLU A 336 -1.41 6.01 5.34
CA GLU A 336 -0.48 6.43 4.30
C GLU A 336 -1.23 6.90 3.05
N LEU A 337 -0.89 8.11 2.62
CA LEU A 337 -1.38 8.71 1.39
C LEU A 337 -0.24 9.30 0.59
N SER A 338 -0.03 8.82 -0.62
CA SER A 338 0.82 9.52 -1.60
C SER A 338 -0.03 10.07 -2.74
N LEU A 339 0.11 11.39 -2.95
CA LEU A 339 -0.43 12.16 -4.05
C LEU A 339 0.71 12.84 -4.83
N ALA A 340 1.93 12.33 -4.71
CA ALA A 340 3.10 12.92 -5.35
C ALA A 340 2.94 12.98 -6.88
N PHE A 341 3.54 13.98 -7.51
CA PHE A 341 3.48 14.17 -8.97
C PHE A 341 2.03 14.21 -9.48
N SER A 342 1.15 14.93 -8.76
CA SER A 342 -0.25 15.10 -9.13
C SER A 342 -0.68 16.57 -9.09
N GLU A 343 -1.78 16.88 -9.77
CA GLU A 343 -2.28 18.25 -9.90
C GLU A 343 -3.12 18.72 -8.70
N VAL A 344 -2.85 18.17 -7.50
CA VAL A 344 -3.50 18.54 -6.24
C VAL A 344 -2.99 19.89 -5.75
N GLY A 345 -3.90 20.76 -5.32
CA GLY A 345 -3.60 22.08 -4.78
C GLY A 345 -4.26 22.30 -3.41
N ASN A 346 -4.22 23.54 -2.92
CA ASN A 346 -4.71 23.88 -1.58
C ASN A 346 -6.18 23.47 -1.33
N SER A 347 -7.05 23.51 -2.35
CA SER A 347 -8.45 23.12 -2.21
C SER A 347 -8.64 21.63 -2.02
N GLY A 348 -7.74 20.79 -2.56
CA GLY A 348 -7.76 19.35 -2.34
C GLY A 348 -7.48 19.00 -0.88
N LEU A 349 -6.52 19.70 -0.24
CA LEU A 349 -6.14 19.44 1.16
C LEU A 349 -7.27 19.66 2.17
N ILE A 350 -8.30 20.45 1.83
CA ILE A 350 -9.49 20.63 2.67
C ILE A 350 -10.14 19.27 2.98
N HIS A 351 -10.12 18.35 2.01
CA HIS A 351 -10.75 17.05 2.14
C HIS A 351 -9.91 16.05 2.95
N LEU A 352 -8.65 16.36 3.23
CA LEU A 352 -7.75 15.52 4.03
C LEU A 352 -7.80 15.84 5.53
N SER A 353 -8.39 16.97 5.94
CA SER A 353 -8.29 17.45 7.33
C SER A 353 -8.96 16.53 8.36
N GLY A 354 -9.86 15.64 7.93
CA GLY A 354 -10.51 14.64 8.78
C GLY A 354 -9.75 13.32 8.91
N LEU A 355 -8.67 13.12 8.14
CA LEU A 355 -7.88 11.88 8.14
C LEU A 355 -6.86 11.88 9.28
N VAL A 356 -7.34 12.02 10.51
CA VAL A 356 -6.52 12.31 11.70
C VAL A 356 -5.53 11.19 12.07
N ASN A 357 -5.72 9.99 11.52
CA ASN A 357 -4.84 8.83 11.70
C ASN A 357 -3.68 8.78 10.69
N LEU A 358 -3.56 9.78 9.80
CA LEU A 358 -2.55 9.79 8.76
C LEU A 358 -1.14 9.93 9.37
N GLU A 359 -0.28 8.96 9.10
CA GLU A 359 1.11 8.89 9.56
C GLU A 359 2.10 9.32 8.46
N VAL A 360 1.78 9.03 7.20
CA VAL A 360 2.62 9.33 6.03
C VAL A 360 1.79 10.10 5.01
N LEU A 361 2.24 11.30 4.67
CA LEU A 361 1.65 12.12 3.62
C LEU A 361 2.72 12.62 2.65
N ASP A 362 2.62 12.17 1.42
CA ASP A 362 3.51 12.57 0.34
C ASP A 362 2.77 13.44 -0.68
N LEU A 363 3.20 14.71 -0.74
CA LEU A 363 2.68 15.76 -1.61
C LEU A 363 3.78 16.31 -2.53
N MET A 364 4.86 15.55 -2.75
CA MET A 364 5.97 15.98 -3.59
C MET A 364 5.48 16.37 -4.98
N GLU A 365 6.00 17.47 -5.53
CA GLU A 365 5.65 17.97 -6.87
C GLU A 365 4.13 18.14 -7.08
N THR A 366 3.44 18.71 -6.09
CA THR A 366 2.03 19.12 -6.20
C THR A 366 1.89 20.65 -6.29
N ARG A 367 0.68 21.13 -6.61
CA ARG A 367 0.34 22.57 -6.62
C ARG A 367 0.07 23.14 -5.23
N VAL A 368 0.40 22.43 -4.16
CA VAL A 368 0.25 22.88 -2.77
C VAL A 368 1.16 24.09 -2.51
N SER A 369 0.66 25.01 -1.69
CA SER A 369 1.40 26.18 -1.21
C SER A 369 1.26 26.32 0.29
N SER A 370 2.00 27.26 0.88
CA SER A 370 1.85 27.71 2.27
C SER A 370 0.39 27.91 2.74
N THR A 371 -0.53 28.31 1.84
CA THR A 371 -1.94 28.52 2.21
C THR A 371 -2.65 27.22 2.61
N GLY A 372 -2.27 26.10 1.98
CA GLY A 372 -2.84 24.78 2.21
C GLY A 372 -2.44 24.14 3.53
N LEU A 373 -1.28 24.51 4.09
CA LEU A 373 -0.74 23.92 5.33
C LEU A 373 -1.71 23.99 6.53
N ARG A 374 -2.63 24.96 6.54
CA ARG A 374 -3.66 25.05 7.58
C ARG A 374 -4.53 23.79 7.69
N HIS A 375 -4.71 23.05 6.59
CA HIS A 375 -5.54 21.86 6.53
C HIS A 375 -4.82 20.62 7.04
N LEU A 376 -3.51 20.69 7.21
CA LEU A 376 -2.69 19.61 7.77
C LEU A 376 -2.50 19.74 9.29
N ALA A 377 -2.88 20.88 9.88
CA ALA A 377 -2.60 21.20 11.28
C ALA A 377 -3.23 20.23 12.30
N GLY A 378 -4.31 19.54 11.92
CA GLY A 378 -4.98 18.54 12.76
C GLY A 378 -4.48 17.10 12.57
N LEU A 379 -3.53 16.87 11.65
CA LEU A 379 -3.01 15.53 11.35
C LEU A 379 -1.84 15.18 12.28
N THR A 380 -2.11 15.17 13.59
CA THR A 380 -1.07 15.10 14.63
C THR A 380 -0.33 13.77 14.70
N GLU A 381 -0.85 12.73 14.07
CA GLU A 381 -0.18 11.42 13.94
C GLU A 381 0.87 11.39 12.83
N LEU A 382 1.01 12.45 12.02
CA LEU A 382 2.01 12.52 10.95
C LEU A 382 3.43 12.32 11.49
N ARG A 383 4.10 11.34 10.90
CA ARG A 383 5.51 10.98 11.11
C ARG A 383 6.36 11.33 9.90
N GLU A 384 5.79 11.25 8.70
CA GLU A 384 6.48 11.59 7.45
C GLU A 384 5.63 12.54 6.62
N LEU A 385 6.22 13.67 6.25
CA LEU A 385 5.59 14.67 5.40
C LEU A 385 6.55 15.09 4.29
N ASP A 386 6.21 14.80 3.04
CA ASP A 386 6.94 15.30 1.88
C ASP A 386 6.20 16.47 1.22
N LEU A 387 6.86 17.63 1.20
CA LEU A 387 6.42 18.86 0.53
C LEU A 387 7.46 19.32 -0.50
N GLY A 388 8.35 18.44 -0.93
CA GLY A 388 9.37 18.72 -1.93
C GLY A 388 8.77 19.18 -3.26
N GLU A 389 9.44 20.10 -3.95
CA GLU A 389 9.00 20.64 -5.25
C GLU A 389 7.59 21.28 -5.20
N THR A 390 7.12 21.69 -4.02
CA THR A 390 5.87 22.45 -3.86
C THR A 390 6.13 23.96 -3.77
N ARG A 391 5.05 24.75 -3.66
CA ARG A 391 5.10 26.22 -3.51
C ARG A 391 5.07 26.66 -2.04
N VAL A 392 5.52 25.80 -1.12
CA VAL A 392 5.60 26.11 0.31
C VAL A 392 6.78 27.05 0.58
N GLY A 393 6.53 28.18 1.23
CA GLY A 393 7.57 29.10 1.69
C GLY A 393 7.42 29.41 3.18
N ASN A 394 8.12 30.44 3.66
CA ASN A 394 8.15 30.80 5.09
C ASN A 394 6.76 31.03 5.71
N ARG A 395 5.82 31.58 4.92
CA ARG A 395 4.50 31.97 5.40
C ARG A 395 3.71 30.73 5.80
N ARG A 396 2.99 30.77 6.92
CA ARG A 396 2.10 29.69 7.38
C ARG A 396 2.81 28.38 7.73
N LEU A 397 4.14 28.36 7.76
CA LEU A 397 4.89 27.17 8.17
C LEU A 397 4.67 26.88 9.67
N GLU A 398 4.31 27.89 10.46
CA GLU A 398 3.85 27.72 11.84
C GLU A 398 2.60 26.83 11.97
N LYS A 399 1.91 26.49 10.86
CA LYS A 399 0.78 25.54 10.89
C LYS A 399 1.20 24.09 11.01
N ILE A 400 2.44 23.75 10.68
CA ILE A 400 2.98 22.39 10.83
C ILE A 400 3.94 22.27 12.02
N SER A 401 4.23 23.36 12.73
CA SER A 401 5.14 23.35 13.90
C SER A 401 4.61 22.56 15.10
N HIS A 402 3.32 22.24 15.12
CA HIS A 402 2.67 21.44 16.16
C HIS A 402 2.59 19.95 15.84
N LEU A 403 3.07 19.53 14.66
CA LEU A 403 3.12 18.12 14.26
C LEU A 403 4.33 17.45 14.93
N THR A 404 4.34 17.41 16.26
CA THR A 404 5.50 17.00 17.07
C THR A 404 5.86 15.52 16.94
N ASN A 405 5.02 14.71 16.30
CA ASN A 405 5.32 13.32 15.96
C ASN A 405 6.14 13.17 14.66
N LEU A 406 6.36 14.25 13.91
CA LEU A 406 7.15 14.22 12.69
C LEU A 406 8.58 13.73 12.96
N ARG A 407 8.98 12.73 12.16
CA ARG A 407 10.31 12.12 12.12
C ARG A 407 11.03 12.42 10.82
N SER A 408 10.30 12.61 9.73
CA SER A 408 10.83 12.96 8.42
C SER A 408 10.04 14.12 7.82
N LEU A 409 10.75 15.17 7.39
CA LEU A 409 10.18 16.31 6.68
C LEU A 409 11.05 16.63 5.47
N SER A 410 10.43 16.68 4.29
CA SER A 410 11.08 17.14 3.06
C SER A 410 10.49 18.48 2.62
N LEU A 411 11.36 19.46 2.45
CA LEU A 411 11.11 20.78 1.88
C LEU A 411 12.05 21.03 0.70
N PHE A 412 12.50 19.95 0.05
CA PHE A 412 13.38 19.96 -1.11
C PHE A 412 12.87 20.90 -2.19
N ASP A 413 13.73 21.73 -2.76
CA ASP A 413 13.39 22.61 -3.89
C ASP A 413 12.13 23.47 -3.63
N THR A 414 12.04 24.03 -2.41
CA THR A 414 10.98 24.98 -2.02
C THR A 414 11.55 26.38 -1.78
N PRO A 415 10.75 27.46 -1.91
CA PRO A 415 11.19 28.84 -1.68
C PRO A 415 11.41 29.20 -0.19
N ILE A 416 11.63 28.24 0.70
CA ILE A 416 11.91 28.49 2.12
C ILE A 416 13.29 29.16 2.33
N THR A 417 13.39 29.97 3.37
CA THR A 417 14.60 30.69 3.82
C THR A 417 14.79 30.49 5.33
N ASP A 418 15.86 31.03 5.89
CA ASP A 418 16.13 31.00 7.35
C ASP A 418 14.96 31.50 8.21
N LYS A 419 14.14 32.43 7.69
CA LYS A 419 12.92 32.89 8.38
C LYS A 419 11.90 31.77 8.62
N GLY A 420 11.79 30.82 7.69
CA GLY A 420 10.91 29.67 7.82
C GLY A 420 11.44 28.65 8.82
N LEU A 421 12.76 28.47 8.90
CA LEU A 421 13.40 27.48 9.78
C LEU A 421 13.05 27.69 11.26
N LYS A 422 12.83 28.95 11.68
CA LYS A 422 12.38 29.27 13.05
C LYS A 422 11.09 28.57 13.47
N HIS A 423 10.22 28.23 12.51
CA HIS A 423 8.99 27.50 12.79
C HIS A 423 9.19 25.99 12.95
N LEU A 424 10.36 25.46 12.63
CA LEU A 424 10.68 24.03 12.69
C LEU A 424 11.42 23.65 13.99
N GLU A 425 11.94 24.63 14.75
CA GLU A 425 12.70 24.40 15.99
C GLU A 425 11.93 23.58 17.04
N GLY A 426 10.59 23.63 17.04
CA GLY A 426 9.74 22.86 17.94
C GLY A 426 9.53 21.39 17.58
N LEU A 427 10.01 20.94 16.40
CA LEU A 427 9.87 19.56 15.93
C LEU A 427 10.97 18.66 16.49
N THR A 428 11.05 18.53 17.81
CA THR A 428 12.16 17.89 18.52
C THR A 428 12.31 16.38 18.23
N ASN A 429 11.28 15.73 17.70
CA ASN A 429 11.34 14.32 17.28
C ASN A 429 11.84 14.13 15.84
N LEU A 430 12.10 15.21 15.11
CA LEU A 430 12.52 15.16 13.71
C LEU A 430 13.90 14.52 13.59
N LYS A 431 13.99 13.44 12.80
CA LYS A 431 15.24 12.69 12.57
C LYS A 431 15.84 12.97 11.20
N LYS A 432 15.02 13.33 10.22
CA LYS A 432 15.45 13.65 8.85
C LYS A 432 14.77 14.93 8.38
N LEU A 433 15.58 15.88 7.91
CA LEU A 433 15.10 17.11 7.29
C LEU A 433 15.83 17.31 5.96
N ASN A 434 15.07 17.37 4.85
CA ASN A 434 15.63 17.66 3.54
C ASN A 434 15.35 19.11 3.13
N LEU A 435 16.40 19.92 3.05
CA LEU A 435 16.41 21.33 2.63
C LEU A 435 17.29 21.55 1.39
N ALA A 436 17.63 20.49 0.66
CA ALA A 436 18.35 20.58 -0.59
C ALA A 436 17.62 21.50 -1.59
N LYS A 437 18.38 22.30 -2.36
CA LYS A 437 17.86 23.29 -3.33
C LYS A 437 16.89 24.34 -2.76
N THR A 438 17.00 24.66 -1.47
CA THR A 438 16.25 25.77 -0.86
C THR A 438 17.08 27.05 -0.81
N LYS A 439 16.51 28.13 -0.26
CA LYS A 439 17.20 29.43 -0.09
C LYS A 439 17.71 29.64 1.34
N VAL A 440 17.95 28.55 2.07
CA VAL A 440 18.50 28.58 3.43
C VAL A 440 20.00 28.83 3.38
N THR A 441 20.53 29.55 4.36
CA THR A 441 21.96 29.83 4.47
C THR A 441 22.66 28.85 5.41
N ARG A 442 23.99 28.77 5.33
CA ARG A 442 24.79 27.98 6.29
C ARG A 442 24.54 28.40 7.74
N GLN A 443 24.30 29.70 7.97
CA GLN A 443 23.98 30.21 9.30
C GLN A 443 22.62 29.70 9.77
N GLY A 444 21.58 29.79 8.95
CA GLY A 444 20.25 29.28 9.30
C GLY A 444 20.24 27.77 9.58
N ILE A 445 21.04 27.00 8.82
CA ILE A 445 21.23 25.57 9.10
C ILE A 445 21.94 25.33 10.43
N ALA A 446 22.99 26.08 10.74
CA ALA A 446 23.70 25.95 12.01
C ALA A 446 22.78 26.25 13.21
N GLU A 447 22.02 27.35 13.15
CA GLU A 447 21.03 27.72 14.17
C GLU A 447 19.96 26.62 14.35
N LEU A 448 19.45 26.06 13.25
CA LEU A 448 18.48 24.96 13.33
C LEU A 448 19.08 23.67 13.86
N GLN A 449 20.34 23.35 13.52
CA GLN A 449 21.03 22.17 14.01
C GLN A 449 21.30 22.26 15.53
N GLU A 450 21.55 23.46 16.05
CA GLU A 450 21.62 23.69 17.51
C GLU A 450 20.28 23.42 18.19
N ALA A 451 19.17 23.82 17.57
CA ALA A 451 17.82 23.55 18.09
C ALA A 451 17.41 22.07 17.96
N LEU A 452 17.90 21.37 16.93
CA LEU A 452 17.57 19.99 16.59
C LEU A 452 18.84 19.11 16.48
N PRO A 453 19.56 18.86 17.59
CA PRO A 453 20.89 18.23 17.56
C PRO A 453 20.90 16.81 16.98
N ASP A 454 19.82 16.05 17.13
CA ASP A 454 19.70 14.68 16.63
C ASP A 454 19.12 14.58 15.21
N CYS A 455 18.77 15.70 14.59
CA CYS A 455 18.19 15.72 13.25
C CYS A 455 19.29 15.69 12.20
N LYS A 456 19.21 14.73 11.26
CA LYS A 456 20.04 14.73 10.07
C LYS A 456 19.47 15.71 9.04
N ILE A 457 20.14 16.85 8.88
CA ILE A 457 19.77 17.89 7.92
C ILE A 457 20.57 17.72 6.63
N SER A 458 19.88 17.42 5.52
CA SER A 458 20.45 17.37 4.17
C SER A 458 20.22 18.71 3.48
N TYR A 459 21.27 19.37 3.00
CA TYR A 459 21.18 20.68 2.37
C TYR A 459 22.31 20.89 1.34
N TRP A 460 22.09 21.79 0.39
CA TRP A 460 23.13 22.31 -0.51
C TRP A 460 23.09 23.82 -0.41
N VAL A 461 24.23 24.45 -0.14
CA VAL A 461 24.37 25.92 -0.19
C VAL A 461 25.38 26.22 -1.28
N ASP A 462 24.93 26.92 -2.32
CA ASP A 462 25.79 27.47 -3.38
C ASP A 462 26.81 28.48 -2.84
#